data_AF-A0A3S0D2N9-F1
#
_entry.id   AF-A0A3S0D2N9-F1
#
_cell.length_a   1.000
_cell.length_b   1.000
_cell.length_c   1.000
_cell.angle_alpha   90.00
_cell.angle_beta   90.00
_cell.angle_gamma   90.00
#
_symmetry.space_group_name_H-M   'P 1'
#
loop_
_entity.id
_entity.type
_entity.pdbx_description
1 polymer ?
#
loop_
_entity_poly.entity_id
_entity_poly.type
_entity_poly.pdbx_seq_one_letter_code
_entity_poly.pdbx_strand_id
1 'polypeptide(L)' 'MFDATTSKFRDITFEKLDLDTSKDQASKYNVESIPRMIMLDASGNVLYNASPPRSEEALAAVINQHR' A
#
# COMPACT_ATOMS: atom_id res chain seq x y z
N MET A 1 7.71 7.26 9.51
CA MET A 1 7.33 5.83 9.45
C MET A 1 7.25 5.35 8.01
N PHE A 2 6.26 5.77 7.21
CA PHE A 2 6.19 5.42 5.79
C PHE A 2 7.52 5.72 5.06
N ASP A 3 8.00 6.96 5.14
CA ASP A 3 9.23 7.38 4.44
C ASP A 3 10.50 6.67 4.95
N ALA A 4 10.51 6.18 6.19
CA ALA A 4 11.62 5.41 6.73
C ALA A 4 11.61 3.97 6.18
N THR A 5 10.42 3.36 6.09
CA THR A 5 10.24 2.03 5.49
C THR A 5 10.50 2.05 4.00
N THR A 6 10.02 3.06 3.26
CA THR A 6 10.23 3.15 1.80
C THR A 6 11.71 3.22 1.44
N SER A 7 12.54 3.86 2.28
CA SER A 7 13.98 3.93 2.04
C SER A 7 14.70 2.56 2.06
N LYS A 8 14.07 1.53 2.66
CA LYS A 8 14.62 0.17 2.78
C LYS A 8 14.31 -0.73 1.58
N PHE A 9 13.29 -0.39 0.79
CA PHE A 9 12.83 -1.19 -0.35
C PHE A 9 13.00 -0.39 -1.64
N ARG A 10 14.04 -0.70 -2.42
CA ARG A 10 14.37 0.01 -3.67
C ARG A 10 13.68 -0.56 -4.90
N ASP A 11 13.18 -1.78 -4.77
CA ASP A 11 12.47 -2.57 -5.78
C ASP A 11 10.95 -2.36 -5.74
N ILE A 12 10.45 -1.60 -4.77
CA ILE A 12 9.03 -1.31 -4.58
C ILE A 12 8.79 0.18 -4.79
N THR A 13 7.77 0.49 -5.59
CA THR A 13 7.28 1.88 -5.74
C THR A 13 6.23 2.15 -4.68
N PHE A 14 6.38 3.27 -3.97
CA PHE A 14 5.45 3.69 -2.94
C PHE A 14 4.73 4.97 -3.37
N GLU A 15 3.41 4.90 -3.43
CA GLU A 15 2.57 6.03 -3.83
C GLU A 15 1.57 6.36 -2.72
N LYS A 16 1.40 7.66 -2.45
CA LYS A 16 0.33 8.17 -1.58
C LYS A 16 -0.75 8.73 -2.50
N LEU A 17 -1.94 8.16 -2.42
CA LEU A 17 -3.06 8.58 -3.24
C LEU A 17 -4.08 9.33 -2.38
N ASP A 18 -4.50 10.51 -2.85
CA ASP A 18 -5.63 11.24 -2.27
C ASP A 18 -6.91 10.83 -3.01
N LEU A 19 -7.83 10.16 -2.29
CA LEU A 19 -9.06 9.65 -2.89
C LEU A 19 -10.08 10.76 -3.19
N ASP A 20 -9.97 11.94 -2.59
CA ASP A 20 -10.85 13.07 -2.91
C ASP A 20 -10.60 13.55 -4.35
N THR A 21 -9.35 13.45 -4.80
CA THR A 21 -8.92 13.81 -6.17
C THR A 21 -8.89 12.61 -7.13
N SER A 22 -8.81 11.38 -6.61
CA SER A 22 -8.58 10.15 -7.38
C SER A 22 -9.71 9.11 -7.20
N LYS A 23 -10.95 9.54 -7.39
CA LYS A 23 -12.16 8.73 -7.12
C LYS A 23 -12.21 7.40 -7.89
N ASP A 24 -11.70 7.36 -9.12
CA ASP A 24 -11.69 6.14 -9.94
C ASP A 24 -10.85 5.01 -9.34
N GLN A 25 -9.78 5.34 -8.61
CA GLN A 25 -8.91 4.35 -7.97
C GLN A 25 -9.57 3.76 -6.72
N ALA A 26 -10.35 4.56 -5.98
CA ALA A 26 -11.12 4.07 -4.83
C ALA A 26 -12.07 2.95 -5.26
N SER A 27 -12.79 3.16 -6.36
CA SER A 27 -13.71 2.16 -6.92
C SER A 27 -12.97 0.95 -7.49
N LYS A 28 -11.85 1.16 -8.22
CA LYS A 28 -11.06 0.07 -8.82
C LYS A 28 -10.55 -0.94 -7.78
N TYR A 29 -10.17 -0.47 -6.60
CA TYR A 29 -9.61 -1.30 -5.54
C TYR A 29 -10.59 -1.58 -4.38
N ASN A 30 -11.87 -1.26 -4.57
CA ASN A 30 -12.93 -1.41 -3.58
C ASN A 30 -12.57 -0.82 -2.20
N VAL A 31 -12.08 0.42 -2.19
CA VAL A 31 -11.71 1.14 -0.96
C VAL A 31 -12.94 1.83 -0.38
N GLU A 32 -13.52 1.23 0.67
CA GLU A 32 -14.70 1.75 1.35
C GLU A 32 -14.37 2.74 2.48
N SER A 33 -13.12 2.75 2.97
CA SER A 33 -12.68 3.61 4.07
C SER A 33 -11.18 3.90 4.02
N ILE A 34 -10.80 5.06 4.54
CA ILE A 34 -9.41 5.49 4.72
C ILE A 34 -9.04 5.50 6.22
N PRO A 35 -7.76 5.28 6.58
CA PRO A 35 -6.63 4.97 5.70
C PRO A 35 -6.62 3.50 5.23
N ARG A 36 -6.18 3.28 3.98
CA ARG A 36 -6.06 1.95 3.37
C ARG A 36 -4.69 1.77 2.74
N MET A 37 -4.15 0.55 2.82
CA MET A 37 -2.93 0.14 2.14
C MET A 37 -3.25 -0.94 1.13
N ILE A 38 -2.83 -0.72 -0.11
CA ILE A 38 -2.95 -1.67 -1.21
C ILE A 38 -1.55 -2.00 -1.69
N MET A 39 -1.26 -3.29 -1.88
CA MET A 39 -0.05 -3.75 -2.56
C MET A 39 -0.44 -4.44 -3.85
N LEU A 40 0.31 -4.13 -4.91
CA LEU A 40 0.12 -4.71 -6.23
C LEU A 40 1.38 -5.47 -6.65
N ASP A 41 1.21 -6.54 -7.42
CA ASP A 41 2.32 -7.15 -8.15
C ASP A 41 2.69 -6.34 -9.41
N ALA A 42 3.75 -6.75 -10.10
CA ALA A 42 4.19 -6.10 -11.33
C ALA A 42 3.17 -6.17 -12.49
N SER A 43 2.17 -7.06 -12.40
CA SER A 43 1.07 -7.18 -13.36
C SER A 43 -0.16 -6.35 -12.97
N GLY A 44 -0.13 -5.67 -11.81
CA GLY A 44 -1.22 -4.88 -11.28
C GLY A 44 -2.27 -5.66 -10.50
N ASN A 45 -2.01 -6.93 -10.15
CA ASN A 45 -2.92 -7.72 -9.32
C ASN A 45 -2.77 -7.34 -7.85
N VAL A 46 -3.88 -7.34 -7.11
CA VAL A 46 -3.89 -7.00 -5.68
C VAL A 46 -3.32 -8.16 -4.85
N LEU A 47 -2.19 -7.92 -4.19
CA LEU A 47 -1.57 -8.84 -3.25
C LEU A 47 -2.03 -8.59 -1.81
N TYR A 48 -2.33 -7.33 -1.48
CA TYR A 48 -2.77 -6.92 -0.15
C TYR A 48 -3.75 -5.76 -0.27
N ASN A 49 -4.84 -5.79 0.50
CA ASN A 49 -5.80 -4.68 0.61
C ASN A 49 -6.39 -4.67 2.02
N ALA A 50 -5.77 -3.94 2.93
CA ALA A 50 -6.17 -3.86 4.33
C ALA A 50 -5.78 -2.52 4.97
N SER A 51 -6.17 -2.30 6.22
CA SER A 51 -5.70 -1.13 6.97
C SER A 51 -4.18 -1.19 7.16
N PRO A 52 -3.48 -0.05 7.04
CA PRO A 52 -2.03 -0.03 7.18
C PRO A 52 -1.59 -0.49 8.59
N PRO A 53 -0.50 -1.28 8.69
CA PRO A 53 0.10 -1.62 9.98
C PRO A 53 0.54 -0.38 10.77
N ARG A 54 0.53 -0.49 12.10
CA ARG A 54 0.84 0.63 13.01
C ARG A 54 2.31 0.74 13.41
N SER A 55 3.15 -0.25 13.11
CA SER A 55 4.60 -0.23 13.36
C SER A 55 5.41 -0.50 12.08
N GLU A 56 6.63 0.03 12.03
CA GLU A 56 7.50 -0.07 10.84
C GLU A 56 7.90 -1.52 10.59
N GLU A 57 8.12 -2.28 11.67
CA GLU A 57 8.40 -3.70 11.63
C GLU A 57 7.23 -4.49 11.05
N ALA A 58 6.00 -4.14 11.43
CA ALA A 58 4.80 -4.80 10.91
C ALA A 58 4.57 -4.47 9.44
N LEU A 59 4.83 -3.22 9.02
CA LEU A 59 4.78 -2.84 7.62
C LEU A 59 5.83 -3.60 6.80
N ALA A 60 7.07 -3.66 7.28
CA ALA A 60 8.14 -4.42 6.63
C ALA A 60 7.84 -5.93 6.56
N ALA A 61 7.21 -6.50 7.59
CA ALA A 61 6.80 -7.91 7.60
C ALA A 61 5.75 -8.21 6.51
N VAL A 62 4.73 -7.36 6.39
CA VAL A 62 3.70 -7.51 5.33
C VAL A 62 4.34 -7.44 3.94
N ILE A 63 5.25 -6.47 3.73
CA ILE A 63 5.98 -6.33 2.48
C ILE A 63 6.77 -7.60 2.14
N ASN A 64 7.55 -8.11 3.10
CA ASN A 64 8.38 -9.30 2.90
C ASN A 64 7.57 -10.59 2.70
N GLN A 65 6.33 -10.65 3.19
CA GLN A 65 5.44 -11.80 3.01
C GLN A 65 4.88 -11.90 1.58
N HIS A 66 4.76 -10.77 0.88
CA HIS A 66 4.10 -10.68 -0.43
C HIS A 66 5.08 -10.31 -1.57
N ARG A 67 6.39 -10.34 -1.30
CA ARG A 67 7.44 -10.18 -2.33
C ARG A 67 7.86 -11.50 -2.94
#